data_AF-A0A150VKB8-F1
#
_entry.id   AF-A0A150VKB8-F1
#
_cell.length_a   1.000
_cell.length_b   1.000
_cell.length_c   1.000
_cell.angle_alpha   90.00
_cell.angle_beta   90.00
_cell.angle_gamma   90.00
#
_symmetry.space_group_name_H-M   'P 1'
#
loop_
_entity.id
_entity.type
_entity.pdbx_description
1 polymer ?
#
loop_
_entity_poly.entity_id
_entity_poly.type
_entity_poly.pdbx_seq_one_letter_code
_entity_poly.pdbx_strand_id
1 'polypeptide(L)'
;MRLASPLQSWGALARFDRRDTQPRPTKSAVVGLIAAALGHDRTDDLGPLTSLRFATRADRPGTALRDFHIVGGGTYPLRPRDLITDHRRAAKAAAALDQATGPAFGHLPGQSVTHWYGAPKEIAPDPALGTLIAGNTTRDAMMTTRWYLADAAFVAAVQHPDEELLNRISHALEHPARLLWLGRKSCPPTGTISGGVHTGTLETILNTTALLPNATTERPWAWFETTNGTHGAVQTGDQPVTFHPEHRTHAPRWETRTRLTPEPTIEWDIIP
;
A
#
# COMPACT_ATOMS: atom_id res chain seq x y z
N MET A 1 5.21 -16.02 3.93
CA MET A 1 4.21 -14.96 4.21
C MET A 1 2.94 -15.23 3.41
N ARG A 2 1.77 -15.23 4.06
CA ARG A 2 0.45 -15.29 3.44
C ARG A 2 -0.06 -13.87 3.19
N LEU A 3 -0.33 -13.55 1.92
CA LEU A 3 -0.83 -12.24 1.48
C LEU A 3 -2.24 -12.42 0.94
N ALA A 4 -3.24 -12.36 1.84
CA ALA A 4 -4.66 -12.49 1.52
C ALA A 4 -5.43 -11.25 1.99
N SER A 5 -6.35 -10.78 1.14
CA SER A 5 -7.25 -9.63 1.41
C SER A 5 -8.35 -9.61 0.34
N PRO A 6 -9.55 -9.08 0.65
CA PRO A 6 -10.59 -8.85 -0.36
C PRO A 6 -10.10 -8.03 -1.56
N LEU A 7 -9.22 -7.05 -1.31
CA LEU A 7 -8.59 -6.21 -2.34
C LEU A 7 -7.09 -6.08 -2.07
N GLN A 8 -6.29 -6.14 -3.13
CA GLN A 8 -4.84 -5.90 -3.08
C GLN A 8 -4.40 -4.95 -4.20
N SER A 9 -3.25 -4.28 -4.06
CA SER A 9 -2.72 -3.45 -5.16
C SER A 9 -1.20 -3.35 -5.15
N TRP A 10 -0.56 -3.95 -6.15
CA TRP A 10 0.89 -4.10 -6.26
C TRP A 10 1.45 -3.23 -7.38
N GLY A 11 1.43 -1.91 -7.18
CA GLY A 11 1.82 -0.96 -8.23
C GLY A 11 3.30 -1.08 -8.64
N ALA A 12 3.58 -0.91 -9.93
CA ALA A 12 4.94 -0.83 -10.47
C ALA A 12 5.17 0.50 -11.20
N LEU A 13 4.13 1.05 -11.85
CA LEU A 13 4.18 2.32 -12.56
C LEU A 13 3.14 3.29 -12.00
N ALA A 14 3.61 4.33 -11.30
CA ALA A 14 2.73 5.38 -10.80
C ALA A 14 2.80 6.65 -11.69
N ARG A 15 2.23 6.59 -12.91
CA ARG A 15 2.11 7.79 -13.76
C ARG A 15 0.79 8.53 -13.46
N PHE A 16 0.90 9.68 -12.80
CA PHE A 16 -0.17 10.69 -12.65
C PHE A 16 -1.54 10.18 -12.15
N ASP A 17 -2.56 10.21 -12.98
CA ASP A 17 -3.97 9.93 -12.70
C ASP A 17 -4.33 8.45 -12.83
N ARG A 18 -3.48 7.65 -13.48
CA ARG A 18 -3.63 6.20 -13.61
C ARG A 18 -2.68 5.47 -12.66
N ARG A 19 -3.22 4.57 -11.86
CA ARG A 19 -2.45 3.73 -10.93
C ARG A 19 -2.68 2.28 -11.30
N ASP A 20 -1.60 1.63 -11.74
CA ASP A 20 -1.62 0.22 -12.10
C ASP A 20 -1.64 -0.70 -10.87
N THR A 21 -1.74 -2.00 -11.15
CA THR A 21 -1.40 -3.07 -10.22
C THR A 21 -0.79 -4.20 -11.04
N GLN A 22 0.25 -4.82 -10.52
CA GLN A 22 0.77 -6.06 -11.05
C GLN A 22 -0.14 -7.23 -10.66
N PRO A 23 -0.18 -8.33 -11.44
CA PRO A 23 -0.99 -9.53 -11.14
C PRO A 23 -0.40 -10.39 -10.01
N ARG A 24 0.67 -9.92 -9.35
CA ARG A 24 1.34 -10.56 -8.22
C ARG A 24 2.00 -9.50 -7.34
N PRO A 25 2.29 -9.81 -6.06
CA PRO A 25 3.07 -8.94 -5.18
C PRO A 25 4.40 -8.54 -5.80
N THR A 26 4.77 -7.27 -5.64
CA THR A 26 6.07 -6.73 -6.05
C THR A 26 7.05 -6.79 -4.88
N LYS A 27 8.34 -6.98 -5.16
CA LYS A 27 9.40 -7.02 -4.15
C LYS A 27 9.41 -5.74 -3.31
N SER A 28 9.38 -4.57 -3.95
CA SER A 28 9.31 -3.29 -3.25
C SER A 28 8.10 -3.15 -2.33
N ALA A 29 6.93 -3.68 -2.69
CA ALA A 29 5.75 -3.61 -1.83
C ALA A 29 5.86 -4.55 -0.62
N VAL A 30 6.40 -5.76 -0.81
CA VAL A 30 6.63 -6.71 0.28
C VAL A 30 7.75 -6.23 1.22
N VAL A 31 8.84 -5.67 0.69
CA VAL A 31 9.88 -5.03 1.50
C VAL A 31 9.32 -3.81 2.24
N GLY A 32 8.44 -3.02 1.61
CA GLY A 32 7.75 -1.91 2.29
C GLY A 32 6.81 -2.37 3.42
N LEU A 33 6.14 -3.50 3.24
CA LEU A 33 5.33 -4.15 4.29
C LEU A 33 6.23 -4.56 5.47
N ILE A 34 7.35 -5.22 5.20
CA ILE A 34 8.33 -5.64 6.21
C ILE A 34 8.93 -4.43 6.93
N ALA A 35 9.32 -3.39 6.19
CA ALA A 35 9.86 -2.16 6.75
C ALA A 35 8.85 -1.48 7.69
N ALA A 36 7.57 -1.45 7.32
CA ALA A 36 6.51 -0.93 8.18
C ALA A 36 6.32 -1.77 9.44
N ALA A 37 6.37 -3.10 9.32
CA ALA A 37 6.27 -4.03 10.45
C ALA A 37 7.41 -3.82 11.46
N LEU A 38 8.64 -3.64 10.97
CA LEU A 38 9.84 -3.34 11.75
C LEU A 38 9.89 -1.90 12.30
N GLY A 39 8.98 -1.02 11.85
CA GLY A 39 8.88 0.35 12.35
C GLY A 39 9.73 1.39 11.62
N HIS A 40 10.32 1.06 10.46
CA HIS A 40 11.11 2.00 9.65
C HIS A 40 10.30 3.20 9.17
N ASP A 41 10.89 4.38 9.28
CA ASP A 41 10.43 5.58 8.62
C ASP A 41 10.75 5.59 7.13
N ARG A 42 9.98 6.40 6.39
CA ARG A 42 10.14 6.48 4.93
C ARG A 42 11.49 7.07 4.52
N THR A 43 12.14 7.80 5.42
CA THR A 43 13.43 8.45 5.24
C THR A 43 14.60 7.56 5.65
N ASP A 44 14.33 6.45 6.34
CA ASP A 44 15.37 5.55 6.82
C ASP A 44 16.05 4.83 5.66
N ASP A 45 17.32 4.49 5.86
CA ASP A 45 17.99 3.54 5.00
C ASP A 45 17.36 2.15 5.18
N LEU A 46 17.18 1.46 4.05
CA LEU A 46 16.61 0.11 4.04
C LEU A 46 17.63 -0.95 4.46
N GLY A 47 18.92 -0.64 4.42
CA GLY A 47 20.01 -1.49 4.89
C GLY A 47 19.86 -2.95 4.41
N PRO A 48 19.81 -3.94 5.32
CA PRO A 48 19.75 -5.36 4.95
C PRO A 48 18.41 -5.77 4.31
N LEU A 49 17.37 -4.92 4.33
CA LEU A 49 16.12 -5.24 3.63
C LEU A 49 16.27 -5.21 2.11
N THR A 50 17.29 -4.48 1.60
CA THR A 50 17.57 -4.41 0.16
C THR A 50 18.18 -5.69 -0.41
N SER A 51 18.89 -6.47 0.43
CA SER A 51 19.56 -7.73 0.06
C SER A 51 18.66 -8.95 0.15
N LEU A 52 17.43 -8.82 0.67
CA LEU A 52 16.45 -9.91 0.68
C LEU A 52 16.21 -10.42 -0.74
N ARG A 53 16.41 -11.71 -1.00
CA ARG A 53 15.90 -12.34 -2.23
C ARG A 53 14.39 -12.55 -2.11
N PHE A 54 13.67 -12.48 -3.22
CA PHE A 54 12.22 -12.52 -3.22
C PHE A 54 11.64 -13.58 -4.17
N ALA A 55 10.57 -14.24 -3.73
CA ALA A 55 9.71 -15.02 -4.60
C ALA A 55 8.24 -14.90 -4.16
N THR A 56 7.33 -15.14 -5.09
CA THR A 56 5.90 -15.17 -4.81
C THR A 56 5.20 -16.26 -5.61
N ARG A 57 4.20 -16.90 -5.01
CA ARG A 57 3.33 -17.92 -5.59
C ARG A 57 1.88 -17.40 -5.56
N ALA A 58 1.15 -17.59 -6.66
CA ALA A 58 -0.24 -17.18 -6.81
C ALA A 58 -1.18 -18.38 -6.64
N ASP A 59 -1.59 -18.62 -5.41
CA ASP A 59 -2.54 -19.69 -5.06
C ASP A 59 -3.95 -19.33 -5.55
N ARG A 60 -4.31 -18.06 -5.42
CA ARG A 60 -5.48 -17.45 -6.04
C ARG A 60 -5.06 -16.13 -6.69
N PRO A 61 -4.93 -16.05 -8.03
CA PRO A 61 -4.45 -14.85 -8.71
C PRO A 61 -5.42 -13.66 -8.61
N GLY A 62 -6.69 -13.92 -8.30
CA GLY A 62 -7.76 -12.92 -8.23
C GLY A 62 -8.16 -12.35 -9.59
N THR A 63 -8.99 -11.32 -9.57
CA THR A 63 -9.50 -10.64 -10.76
C THR A 63 -9.12 -9.15 -10.75
N ALA A 64 -8.77 -8.60 -11.90
CA ALA A 64 -8.45 -7.18 -12.00
C ALA A 64 -9.72 -6.34 -11.83
N LEU A 65 -9.70 -5.42 -10.86
CA LEU A 65 -10.80 -4.50 -10.57
C LEU A 65 -10.34 -3.06 -10.82
N ARG A 66 -11.17 -2.31 -11.54
CA ARG A 66 -10.94 -0.89 -11.84
C ARG A 66 -11.83 -0.02 -10.94
N ASP A 67 -11.19 0.83 -10.15
CA ASP A 67 -11.84 1.79 -9.26
C ASP A 67 -11.72 3.22 -9.82
N PHE A 68 -12.86 3.90 -9.92
CA PHE A 68 -12.92 5.32 -10.28
C PHE A 68 -12.90 6.15 -9.00
N HIS A 69 -11.75 6.73 -8.71
CA HIS A 69 -11.50 7.38 -7.44
C HIS A 69 -11.41 8.89 -7.61
N ILE A 70 -12.44 9.59 -7.13
CA ILE A 70 -12.55 11.05 -7.19
C ILE A 70 -12.11 11.65 -5.85
N VAL A 71 -11.27 12.68 -5.91
CA VAL A 71 -10.84 13.45 -4.73
C VAL A 71 -11.27 14.91 -4.90
N GLY A 72 -11.95 15.46 -3.89
CA GLY A 72 -12.34 16.88 -3.88
C GLY A 72 -13.57 17.21 -4.74
N GLY A 73 -14.53 16.28 -4.86
CA GLY A 73 -15.81 16.53 -5.55
C GLY A 73 -16.94 16.89 -4.59
N GLY A 74 -17.85 17.79 -5.02
CA GLY A 74 -19.09 18.14 -4.32
C GLY A 74 -19.10 19.50 -3.61
N THR A 75 -20.29 19.93 -3.17
CA THR A 75 -20.54 21.16 -2.40
C THR A 75 -20.82 20.80 -0.95
N TYR A 76 -20.01 21.30 -0.02
CA TYR A 76 -20.22 21.09 1.42
C TYR A 76 -20.32 22.45 2.14
N PRO A 77 -21.20 22.57 3.14
CA PRO A 77 -21.29 23.80 3.93
C PRO A 77 -19.99 24.03 4.71
N LEU A 78 -19.58 25.29 4.84
CA LEU A 78 -18.55 25.71 5.78
C LEU A 78 -18.95 25.26 7.19
N ARG A 79 -18.13 24.43 7.83
CA ARG A 79 -18.40 23.97 9.19
C ARG A 79 -17.89 25.02 10.18
N PRO A 80 -18.60 25.30 11.29
CA PRO A 80 -18.12 26.21 12.33
C PRO A 80 -16.71 25.90 12.79
N ARG A 81 -16.37 24.60 12.92
CA ARG A 81 -15.02 24.16 13.28
C ARG A 81 -13.95 24.69 12.32
N ASP A 82 -14.24 24.73 11.02
CA ASP A 82 -13.26 25.07 9.98
C ASP A 82 -12.97 26.58 10.01
N LEU A 83 -13.88 27.40 10.56
CA LEU A 83 -13.65 28.82 10.81
C LEU A 83 -12.84 29.04 12.10
N ILE A 84 -13.10 28.23 13.13
CA ILE A 84 -12.39 28.33 14.42
C ILE A 84 -10.92 27.90 14.26
N THR A 85 -10.66 26.82 13.53
CA THR A 85 -9.31 26.24 13.43
C THR A 85 -8.44 26.85 12.34
N ASP A 86 -9.03 27.50 11.34
CA ASP A 86 -8.32 28.07 10.20
C ASP A 86 -8.68 29.56 10.07
N HIS A 87 -7.83 30.40 10.65
CA HIS A 87 -7.99 31.85 10.65
C HIS A 87 -8.04 32.45 9.23
N ARG A 88 -7.44 31.78 8.23
CA ARG A 88 -7.47 32.21 6.82
C ARG A 88 -8.86 31.99 6.23
N ARG A 89 -9.49 30.85 6.55
CA ARG A 89 -10.90 30.59 6.18
C ARG A 89 -11.85 31.54 6.90
N ALA A 90 -11.61 31.82 8.18
CA ALA A 90 -12.39 32.82 8.92
C ALA A 90 -12.33 34.20 8.26
N ALA A 91 -11.13 34.70 7.94
CA ALA A 91 -10.97 35.99 7.27
C ALA A 91 -11.66 36.03 5.89
N LYS A 92 -11.55 34.95 5.10
CA LYS A 92 -12.20 34.85 3.78
C LYS A 92 -13.74 34.78 3.89
N ALA A 93 -14.26 34.18 4.95
CA ALA A 93 -15.69 34.08 5.22
C ALA A 93 -16.27 35.30 5.97
N ALA A 94 -15.43 36.16 6.57
CA ALA A 94 -15.88 37.25 7.44
C ALA A 94 -16.83 38.23 6.73
N ALA A 95 -16.43 38.78 5.58
CA ALA A 95 -17.26 39.73 4.82
C ALA A 95 -18.62 39.15 4.40
N ALA A 96 -18.66 37.83 4.21
CA ALA A 96 -19.85 37.07 3.89
C ALA A 96 -20.75 36.80 5.09
N LEU A 97 -20.15 36.53 6.25
CA LEU A 97 -20.83 36.31 7.53
C LEU A 97 -21.43 37.61 8.07
N ASP A 98 -20.72 38.73 7.93
CA ASP A 98 -21.17 40.06 8.37
C ASP A 98 -22.46 40.52 7.66
N GLN A 99 -22.72 39.99 6.45
CA GLN A 99 -23.91 40.29 5.64
C GLN A 99 -25.05 39.29 5.86
N ALA A 100 -24.83 38.20 6.59
CA ALA A 100 -25.84 37.16 6.81
C ALA A 100 -26.82 37.58 7.92
N THR A 101 -28.13 37.37 7.69
CA THR A 101 -29.18 37.65 8.67
C THR A 101 -30.03 36.41 8.92
N GLY A 102 -30.42 36.17 10.18
CA GLY A 102 -31.25 35.01 10.61
C GLY A 102 -30.51 33.94 11.43
N PRO A 103 -31.26 33.00 12.06
CA PRO A 103 -30.67 31.96 12.92
C PRO A 103 -30.04 30.86 12.08
N ALA A 104 -28.70 30.86 12.01
CA ALA A 104 -27.92 29.91 11.25
C ALA A 104 -26.92 29.16 12.15
N PHE A 105 -27.39 28.56 13.24
CA PHE A 105 -26.54 27.67 14.03
C PHE A 105 -26.37 26.33 13.29
N GLY A 106 -25.18 26.11 12.72
CA GLY A 106 -24.80 24.84 12.08
C GLY A 106 -25.12 24.71 10.59
N HIS A 107 -25.87 25.64 9.99
CA HIS A 107 -26.10 25.72 8.55
C HIS A 107 -26.10 27.19 8.11
N LEU A 108 -25.08 27.61 7.36
CA LEU A 108 -25.06 28.92 6.70
C LEU A 108 -26.00 28.86 5.48
N PRO A 109 -27.20 29.49 5.51
CA PRO A 109 -28.10 29.52 4.38
C PRO A 109 -27.59 30.62 3.45
N GLY A 110 -27.09 30.24 2.28
CA GLY A 110 -26.85 31.19 1.18
C GLY A 110 -25.40 31.46 0.80
N GLN A 111 -24.41 30.97 1.54
CA GLN A 111 -23.01 31.01 1.11
C GLN A 111 -22.38 29.62 1.12
N SER A 112 -22.79 28.82 0.14
CA SER A 112 -21.86 27.84 -0.42
C SER A 112 -20.63 28.62 -0.87
N VAL A 113 -19.42 28.28 -0.39
CA VAL A 113 -18.20 28.75 -1.04
C VAL A 113 -18.39 28.42 -2.53
N THR A 114 -18.48 29.43 -3.38
CA THR A 114 -18.92 29.28 -4.78
C THR A 114 -17.99 28.39 -5.59
N HIS A 115 -16.84 28.02 -5.03
CA HIS A 115 -15.86 27.15 -5.64
C HIS A 115 -15.58 25.93 -4.76
N TRP A 116 -15.59 24.80 -5.46
CA TRP A 116 -15.31 23.43 -5.08
C TRP A 116 -14.44 23.27 -3.82
N TYR A 117 -14.87 22.35 -2.95
CA TYR A 117 -13.98 21.81 -1.92
C TYR A 117 -12.83 21.07 -2.59
N GLY A 118 -11.72 21.76 -2.80
CA GLY A 118 -10.45 21.10 -3.03
C GLY A 118 -10.12 20.31 -1.78
N ALA A 119 -9.95 18.99 -1.88
CA ALA A 119 -9.50 18.21 -0.74
C ALA A 119 -8.20 18.84 -0.21
N PRO A 120 -8.14 19.18 1.10
CA PRO A 120 -7.02 19.89 1.67
C PRO A 120 -5.74 19.09 1.43
N LYS A 121 -4.76 19.75 0.82
CA LYS A 121 -3.45 19.22 0.54
C LYS A 121 -2.42 20.08 1.26
N GLU A 122 -1.24 19.51 1.49
CA GLU A 122 -0.16 20.18 2.21
C GLU A 122 -0.65 20.61 3.60
N ILE A 123 -1.28 19.65 4.30
CA ILE A 123 -1.70 19.86 5.68
C ILE A 123 -0.43 19.87 6.53
N ALA A 124 -0.13 21.04 7.08
CA ALA A 124 1.04 21.25 7.91
C ALA A 124 0.65 22.10 9.13
N PRO A 125 1.41 22.02 10.24
CA PRO A 125 1.20 22.91 11.37
C PRO A 125 1.38 24.36 10.95
N ASP A 126 0.43 25.22 11.30
CA ASP A 126 0.56 26.67 11.16
C ASP A 126 1.73 27.16 12.05
N PRO A 127 2.68 27.95 11.52
CA PRO A 127 3.84 28.38 12.30
C PRO A 127 3.50 29.24 13.53
N ALA A 128 2.36 29.93 13.54
CA ALA A 128 1.95 30.80 14.64
C ALA A 128 1.10 30.07 15.67
N LEU A 129 0.22 29.16 15.24
CA LEU A 129 -0.79 28.52 16.08
C LEU A 129 -0.56 27.02 16.32
N GLY A 130 0.39 26.39 15.61
CA GLY A 130 0.64 24.94 15.65
C GLY A 130 -0.51 24.07 15.12
N THR A 131 -1.64 24.67 14.75
CA THR A 131 -2.83 23.97 14.28
C THR A 131 -2.62 23.50 12.85
N LEU A 132 -3.05 22.27 12.52
CA LEU A 132 -2.94 21.75 11.16
C LEU A 132 -3.87 22.53 10.21
N ILE A 133 -3.28 23.30 9.30
CA ILE A 133 -4.00 24.04 8.26
C ILE A 133 -3.64 23.51 6.87
N ALA A 134 -4.55 23.66 5.91
CA ALA A 134 -4.32 23.24 4.53
C ALA A 134 -3.54 24.33 3.77
N GLY A 135 -2.42 23.96 3.14
CA GLY A 135 -1.66 24.86 2.26
C GLY A 135 -2.47 25.34 1.05
N ASN A 136 -3.36 24.49 0.52
CA ASN A 136 -4.24 24.81 -0.60
C ASN A 136 -5.73 24.65 -0.23
N THR A 137 -6.50 25.73 -0.38
CA THR A 137 -7.93 25.81 -0.02
C THR A 137 -8.88 25.69 -1.21
N THR A 138 -8.38 25.65 -2.45
CA THR A 138 -9.20 25.63 -3.67
C THR A 138 -8.61 24.67 -4.70
N ARG A 139 -9.37 23.65 -5.10
CA ARG A 139 -8.93 22.70 -6.13
C ARG A 139 -10.11 22.11 -6.86
N ASP A 140 -9.95 21.94 -8.18
CA ASP A 140 -10.88 21.15 -8.98
C ASP A 140 -10.85 19.68 -8.55
N ALA A 141 -11.98 19.00 -8.72
CA ALA A 141 -12.07 17.58 -8.47
C ALA A 141 -11.06 16.84 -9.36
N MET A 142 -10.23 16.01 -8.74
CA MET A 142 -9.28 15.17 -9.45
C MET A 142 -9.84 13.76 -9.53
N MET A 143 -10.03 13.27 -10.75
CA MET A 143 -10.36 11.88 -10.98
C MET A 143 -9.08 11.08 -11.19
N THR A 144 -8.98 9.95 -10.50
CA THR A 144 -7.92 8.96 -10.72
C THR A 144 -8.52 7.61 -11.00
N THR A 145 -7.91 6.83 -11.88
CA THR A 145 -8.29 5.44 -12.12
C THR A 145 -7.29 4.53 -11.46
N ARG A 146 -7.75 3.70 -10.54
CA ARG A 146 -6.90 2.87 -9.70
C ARG A 146 -7.24 1.40 -9.90
N TRP A 147 -6.24 0.61 -10.25
CA TRP A 147 -6.41 -0.83 -10.39
C TRP A 147 -6.10 -1.57 -9.09
N TYR A 148 -6.87 -2.63 -8.84
CA TYR A 148 -6.75 -3.56 -7.71
C TYR A 148 -6.86 -5.00 -8.22
N LEU A 149 -6.43 -5.95 -7.39
CA LEU A 149 -6.79 -7.36 -7.52
C LEU A 149 -7.86 -7.67 -6.48
N ALA A 150 -9.01 -8.16 -6.93
CA ALA A 150 -10.10 -8.62 -6.07
C ALA A 150 -10.01 -10.13 -5.86
N ASP A 151 -10.26 -10.54 -4.62
CA ASP A 151 -10.22 -11.94 -4.17
C ASP A 151 -8.91 -12.64 -4.56
N ALA A 152 -7.77 -12.00 -4.26
CA ALA A 152 -6.45 -12.56 -4.51
C ALA A 152 -5.82 -13.08 -3.22
N ALA A 153 -5.07 -14.18 -3.34
CA ALA A 153 -4.30 -14.76 -2.25
C ALA A 153 -2.96 -15.27 -2.78
N PHE A 154 -1.87 -14.77 -2.20
CA PHE A 154 -0.51 -15.10 -2.60
C PHE A 154 0.27 -15.65 -1.41
N VAL A 155 1.29 -16.45 -1.71
CA VAL A 155 2.34 -16.84 -0.76
C VAL A 155 3.62 -16.16 -1.21
N ALA A 156 4.15 -15.26 -0.39
CA ALA A 156 5.43 -14.59 -0.64
C ALA A 156 6.52 -15.15 0.28
N ALA A 157 7.73 -15.30 -0.25
CA ALA A 157 8.90 -15.73 0.49
C ALA A 157 10.03 -14.72 0.30
N VAL A 158 10.75 -14.46 1.40
CA VAL A 158 12.01 -13.73 1.38
C VAL A 158 13.12 -14.64 1.90
N GLN A 159 14.32 -14.50 1.34
CA GLN A 159 15.49 -15.30 1.72
C GLN A 159 16.66 -14.38 2.04
N HIS A 160 17.37 -14.69 3.12
CA HIS A 160 18.56 -13.98 3.58
C HIS A 160 19.46 -14.94 4.38
N PRO A 161 20.80 -14.79 4.37
CA PRO A 161 21.70 -15.62 5.16
C PRO A 161 21.63 -15.37 6.68
N ASP A 162 21.23 -14.17 7.10
CA ASP A 162 21.02 -13.84 8.51
C ASP A 162 19.65 -14.34 8.99
N GLU A 163 19.67 -15.43 9.76
CA GLU A 163 18.47 -16.04 10.35
C GLU A 163 17.85 -15.16 11.45
N GLU A 164 18.64 -14.40 12.19
CA GLU A 164 18.14 -13.49 13.23
C GLU A 164 17.31 -12.36 12.60
N LEU A 165 17.76 -11.82 11.46
CA LEU A 165 16.95 -10.90 10.68
C LEU A 165 15.62 -11.52 10.23
N LEU A 166 15.63 -12.74 9.71
CA LEU A 166 14.41 -13.42 9.27
C LEU A 166 13.44 -13.67 10.44
N ASN A 167 13.96 -14.07 11.60
CA ASN A 167 13.15 -14.25 12.81
C ASN A 167 12.55 -12.94 13.32
N ARG A 168 13.32 -11.85 13.32
CA ARG A 168 12.81 -10.50 13.63
C ARG A 168 11.71 -10.07 12.66
N ILE A 169 11.87 -10.31 11.37
CA ILE A 169 10.85 -10.03 10.35
C ILE A 169 9.59 -10.86 10.63
N SER A 170 9.74 -12.17 10.83
CA SER A 170 8.63 -13.08 11.12
C SER A 170 7.82 -12.62 12.34
N HIS A 171 8.50 -12.27 13.43
CA HIS A 171 7.87 -11.74 14.63
C HIS A 171 7.17 -10.40 14.38
N ALA A 172 7.84 -9.45 13.71
CA ALA A 172 7.30 -8.13 13.45
C ALA A 172 6.05 -8.16 12.55
N LEU A 173 5.94 -9.12 11.63
CA LEU A 173 4.73 -9.26 10.80
C LEU A 173 3.47 -9.59 11.61
N GLU A 174 3.62 -10.26 12.76
CA GLU A 174 2.51 -10.57 13.68
C GLU A 174 2.40 -9.57 14.85
N HIS A 175 3.48 -8.86 15.16
CA HIS A 175 3.53 -7.80 16.17
C HIS A 175 4.04 -6.49 15.57
N PRO A 176 3.30 -5.89 14.61
CA PRO A 176 3.85 -4.82 13.81
C PRO A 176 3.87 -3.49 14.55
N ALA A 177 4.98 -2.76 14.40
CA ALA A 177 5.11 -1.40 14.92
C ALA A 177 4.18 -0.40 14.23
N ARG A 178 3.68 -0.72 13.02
CA ARG A 178 2.78 0.12 12.22
C ARG A 178 1.67 -0.72 11.59
N LEU A 179 0.52 -0.12 11.30
CA LEU A 179 -0.55 -0.81 10.57
C LEU A 179 -0.08 -1.30 9.20
N LEU A 180 -0.37 -2.56 8.91
CA LEU A 180 0.06 -3.27 7.71
C LEU A 180 -1.03 -3.27 6.63
N TRP A 181 -0.62 -3.17 5.37
CA TRP A 181 -1.52 -3.11 4.22
C TRP A 181 -0.93 -3.84 3.01
N LEU A 182 -1.77 -4.52 2.24
CA LEU A 182 -1.39 -5.20 1.00
C LEU A 182 -1.37 -4.21 -0.17
N GLY A 183 -0.35 -3.36 -0.15
CA GLY A 183 -0.10 -2.33 -1.16
C GLY A 183 -0.65 -0.95 -0.80
N ARG A 184 -1.97 -0.76 -0.86
CA ARG A 184 -2.63 0.51 -0.49
C ARG A 184 -3.25 0.42 0.90
N LYS A 185 -3.34 1.56 1.62
CA LYS A 185 -3.96 1.64 2.95
C LYS A 185 -5.43 1.17 3.00
N SER A 186 -6.11 1.07 1.86
CA SER A 186 -7.47 0.54 1.74
C SER A 186 -7.52 -0.99 1.65
N CYS A 187 -6.38 -1.68 1.69
CA CYS A 187 -6.24 -3.11 1.47
C CYS A 187 -5.69 -3.79 2.75
N PRO A 188 -6.48 -3.92 3.82
CA PRO A 188 -6.03 -4.58 5.05
C PRO A 188 -5.78 -6.08 4.81
N PRO A 189 -4.70 -6.67 5.36
CA PRO A 189 -4.48 -8.11 5.31
C PRO A 189 -5.54 -8.88 6.11
N THR A 190 -5.74 -10.15 5.76
CA THR A 190 -6.70 -11.05 6.43
C THR A 190 -5.98 -12.21 7.10
N GLY A 191 -6.14 -12.33 8.42
CA GLY A 191 -5.52 -13.37 9.25
C GLY A 191 -4.00 -13.22 9.38
N THR A 192 -3.36 -14.29 9.87
CA THR A 192 -1.91 -14.40 10.05
C THR A 192 -1.16 -14.16 8.74
N ILE A 193 -0.11 -13.34 8.79
CA ILE A 193 0.73 -12.96 7.63
C ILE A 193 2.01 -13.79 7.60
N SER A 194 2.66 -14.00 8.75
CA SER A 194 3.87 -14.78 8.86
C SER A 194 3.58 -16.27 8.67
N GLY A 195 4.46 -16.93 7.90
CA GLY A 195 4.45 -18.39 7.73
C GLY A 195 5.62 -19.07 8.44
N GLY A 196 6.30 -18.34 9.34
CA GLY A 196 7.52 -18.80 10.00
C GLY A 196 8.78 -18.67 9.14
N VAL A 197 9.90 -19.06 9.75
CA VAL A 197 11.23 -19.12 9.13
C VAL A 197 11.58 -20.59 8.91
N HIS A 198 12.07 -20.90 7.70
CA HIS A 198 12.38 -22.26 7.27
C HIS A 198 13.74 -22.31 6.60
N THR A 199 14.46 -23.40 6.77
CA THR A 199 15.75 -23.62 6.11
C THR A 199 15.55 -24.13 4.69
N GLY A 200 16.16 -23.48 3.70
CA GLY A 200 16.12 -23.91 2.30
C GLY A 200 16.22 -22.76 1.31
N THR A 201 16.04 -23.06 0.02
CA THR A 201 15.93 -22.03 -1.02
C THR A 201 14.48 -21.60 -1.21
N LEU A 202 14.28 -20.42 -1.81
CA LEU A 202 12.94 -19.93 -2.18
C LEU A 202 12.14 -20.98 -2.97
N GLU A 203 12.79 -21.70 -3.89
CA GLU A 203 12.19 -22.74 -4.72
C GLU A 203 11.71 -23.91 -3.88
N THR A 204 12.56 -24.44 -2.99
CA THR A 204 12.19 -25.52 -2.08
C THR A 204 11.03 -25.10 -1.18
N ILE A 205 11.15 -23.95 -0.51
CA ILE A 205 10.14 -23.50 0.46
C ILE A 205 8.78 -23.26 -0.21
N LEU A 206 8.74 -22.58 -1.37
CA LEU A 206 7.46 -22.37 -2.06
C LEU A 206 6.88 -23.65 -2.66
N ASN A 207 7.69 -24.68 -2.94
CA ASN A 207 7.21 -25.98 -3.40
C ASN A 207 6.71 -26.84 -2.24
N THR A 208 7.31 -26.74 -1.06
CA THR A 208 6.94 -27.54 0.12
C THR A 208 5.93 -26.86 1.04
N THR A 209 5.54 -25.62 0.75
CA THR A 209 4.43 -24.96 1.47
C THR A 209 3.08 -25.42 0.93
N ALA A 210 2.16 -25.80 1.80
CA ALA A 210 0.78 -26.13 1.44
C ALA A 210 0.12 -25.01 0.64
N LEU A 211 -0.80 -25.38 -0.26
CA LEU A 211 -1.67 -24.42 -0.91
C LEU A 211 -2.56 -23.76 0.14
N LEU A 212 -2.84 -22.47 -0.03
CA LEU A 212 -3.83 -21.79 0.82
C LEU A 212 -5.20 -22.50 0.67
N PRO A 213 -6.06 -22.55 1.71
CA PRO A 213 -7.34 -23.31 1.73
C PRO A 213 -8.35 -23.00 0.62
N ASN A 214 -8.03 -21.98 -0.17
CA ASN A 214 -8.89 -21.29 -1.11
C ASN A 214 -8.18 -21.16 -2.47
N ALA A 215 -7.12 -21.93 -2.71
CA ALA A 215 -6.41 -21.96 -3.98
C ALA A 215 -7.34 -22.35 -5.14
N THR A 216 -7.15 -21.71 -6.30
CA THR A 216 -7.97 -21.97 -7.50
C THR A 216 -7.34 -22.95 -8.47
N THR A 217 -6.14 -23.45 -8.14
CA THR A 217 -5.38 -24.39 -8.98
C THR A 217 -4.42 -25.20 -8.12
N GLU A 218 -4.24 -26.47 -8.47
CA GLU A 218 -3.26 -27.36 -7.83
C GLU A 218 -1.82 -27.06 -8.26
N ARG A 219 -1.64 -26.35 -9.39
CA ARG A 219 -0.33 -26.04 -9.96
C ARG A 219 -0.13 -24.53 -10.10
N PRO A 220 0.01 -23.77 -9.02
CA PRO A 220 0.04 -22.30 -9.08
C PRO A 220 1.24 -21.78 -9.89
N TRP A 221 1.10 -20.58 -10.43
CA TRP A 221 2.24 -19.84 -10.97
C TRP A 221 3.09 -19.31 -9.82
N ALA A 222 4.41 -19.38 -9.97
CA ALA A 222 5.36 -18.76 -9.08
C ALA A 222 6.40 -17.93 -9.86
N TRP A 223 6.88 -16.88 -9.21
CA TRP A 223 7.90 -15.96 -9.71
C TRP A 223 9.08 -15.99 -8.73
N PHE A 224 10.28 -16.21 -9.26
CA PHE A 224 11.50 -16.32 -8.48
C PHE A 224 12.50 -15.26 -8.96
N GLU A 225 13.01 -14.45 -8.03
CA GLU A 225 14.11 -13.54 -8.33
C GLU A 225 15.33 -14.32 -8.81
N THR A 226 15.96 -13.86 -9.89
CA THR A 226 17.10 -14.53 -10.52
C THR A 226 18.16 -13.51 -10.95
N THR A 227 19.30 -14.02 -11.40
CA THR A 227 20.39 -13.22 -11.95
C THR A 227 20.12 -12.80 -13.40
N ASN A 228 20.73 -11.68 -13.81
CA ASN A 228 20.75 -11.29 -15.22
C ASN A 228 21.43 -12.39 -16.07
N GLY A 229 20.89 -12.66 -17.25
CA GLY A 229 21.38 -13.70 -18.16
C GLY A 229 20.79 -15.10 -17.95
N THR A 230 19.99 -15.32 -16.90
CA THR A 230 19.24 -16.58 -16.75
C THR A 230 18.24 -16.77 -17.88
N HIS A 231 18.20 -17.97 -18.48
CA HIS A 231 17.27 -18.27 -19.56
C HIS A 231 15.81 -18.10 -19.11
N GLY A 232 15.02 -17.38 -19.91
CA GLY A 232 13.61 -17.09 -19.60
C GLY A 232 13.40 -16.03 -18.51
N ALA A 233 14.44 -15.34 -18.05
CA ALA A 233 14.31 -14.26 -17.09
C ALA A 233 13.71 -13.00 -17.72
N VAL A 234 12.80 -12.35 -16.99
CA VAL A 234 12.15 -11.09 -17.35
C VAL A 234 12.60 -10.00 -16.38
N GLN A 235 12.90 -8.82 -16.91
CA GLN A 235 13.26 -7.66 -16.11
C GLN A 235 12.01 -6.99 -15.53
N THR A 236 12.07 -6.61 -14.25
CA THR A 236 11.02 -5.87 -13.52
C THR A 236 11.64 -4.72 -12.73
N GLY A 237 10.94 -3.58 -12.64
CA GLY A 237 11.43 -2.34 -12.04
C GLY A 237 11.03 -2.13 -10.58
N ASP A 238 11.06 -3.18 -9.76
CA ASP A 238 10.52 -3.17 -8.39
C ASP A 238 11.54 -3.54 -7.31
N GLN A 239 12.86 -3.50 -7.59
CA GLN A 239 13.89 -3.57 -6.54
C GLN A 239 13.90 -2.27 -5.74
N PRO A 240 13.60 -2.27 -4.43
CA PRO A 240 13.61 -1.03 -3.65
C PRO A 240 15.05 -0.52 -3.46
N VAL A 241 15.25 0.77 -3.75
CA VAL A 241 16.50 1.49 -3.41
C VAL A 241 16.24 2.43 -2.23
N THR A 242 15.19 3.24 -2.31
CA THR A 242 14.76 4.12 -1.20
C THR A 242 13.26 4.36 -1.24
N PHE A 243 12.64 4.47 -0.06
CA PHE A 243 11.22 4.84 0.09
C PHE A 243 10.99 6.32 0.43
N HIS A 244 12.06 7.14 0.37
CA HIS A 244 12.00 8.57 0.67
C HIS A 244 10.85 9.23 -0.10
N PRO A 245 9.99 10.04 0.55
CA PRO A 245 8.83 10.63 -0.12
C PRO A 245 9.17 11.46 -1.36
N GLU A 246 10.30 12.17 -1.35
CA GLU A 246 10.69 13.11 -2.40
C GLU A 246 11.53 12.49 -3.53
N HIS A 247 12.33 11.47 -3.24
CA HIS A 247 13.27 10.87 -4.20
C HIS A 247 13.17 9.34 -4.21
N ARG A 248 11.95 8.84 -4.02
CA ARG A 248 11.61 7.41 -4.09
C ARG A 248 12.15 6.81 -5.39
N THR A 249 13.00 5.79 -5.26
CA THR A 249 13.69 5.16 -6.39
C THR A 249 13.63 3.64 -6.29
N HIS A 250 13.49 2.99 -7.44
CA HIS A 250 13.60 1.54 -7.60
C HIS A 250 14.59 1.22 -8.71
N ALA A 251 15.23 0.06 -8.61
CA ALA A 251 16.15 -0.48 -9.60
C ALA A 251 15.51 -1.64 -10.38
N PRO A 252 16.05 -2.02 -11.55
CA PRO A 252 15.69 -3.26 -12.20
C PRO A 252 16.18 -4.48 -11.41
N ARG A 253 15.36 -5.53 -11.37
CA ARG A 253 15.76 -6.91 -11.02
C ARG A 253 15.22 -7.89 -12.07
N TRP A 254 15.66 -9.13 -12.02
CA TRP A 254 15.23 -10.19 -12.94
C TRP A 254 14.44 -11.24 -12.19
N GLU A 255 13.43 -11.81 -12.84
CA GLU A 255 12.67 -12.95 -12.32
C GLU A 255 12.37 -13.98 -13.40
N THR A 256 12.32 -15.26 -13.03
CA THR A 256 11.74 -16.32 -13.86
C THR A 256 10.33 -16.63 -13.38
N ARG A 257 9.51 -17.17 -14.28
CA ARG A 257 8.15 -17.62 -13.97
C ARG A 257 8.02 -19.10 -14.30
N THR A 258 7.54 -19.88 -13.34
CA THR A 258 7.33 -21.33 -13.49
C THR A 258 6.02 -21.80 -12.86
N ARG A 259 5.51 -22.94 -13.32
CA ARG A 259 4.38 -23.64 -12.68
C ARG A 259 4.95 -24.59 -11.63
N LEU A 260 4.49 -24.46 -10.39
CA LEU A 260 4.84 -25.40 -9.32
C LEU A 260 3.86 -26.57 -9.28
N THR A 261 4.31 -27.67 -8.70
CA THR A 261 3.47 -28.79 -8.27
C THR A 261 3.80 -29.00 -6.80
N PRO A 262 3.12 -28.29 -5.88
CA PRO A 262 3.48 -28.30 -4.47
C PRO A 262 3.38 -29.70 -3.86
N GLU A 263 4.39 -30.07 -3.07
CA GLU A 263 4.47 -31.32 -2.31
C GLU A 263 4.61 -30.94 -0.83
N PRO A 264 3.48 -30.71 -0.14
CA PRO A 264 3.50 -29.97 1.10
C PRO A 264 4.13 -30.74 2.26
N THR A 265 5.04 -30.08 2.95
CA THR A 265 5.56 -30.46 4.27
C THR A 265 5.44 -29.33 5.29
N ILE A 266 5.19 -28.09 4.83
CA ILE A 266 4.95 -26.91 5.64
C ILE A 266 3.45 -26.60 5.55
N GLU A 267 2.77 -26.73 6.68
CA GLU A 267 1.32 -26.49 6.78
C GLU A 267 0.99 -25.07 7.24
N TRP A 268 -0.25 -24.66 7.00
CA TRP A 268 -0.78 -23.40 7.50
C TRP A 268 -1.57 -23.62 8.80
N ASP A 269 -1.15 -22.96 9.86
CA ASP A 269 -1.96 -22.85 11.09
C ASP A 269 -2.99 -21.72 10.90
N ILE A 270 -4.01 -21.97 10.09
CA ILE A 270 -5.11 -21.02 9.85
C ILE A 270 -6.19 -21.33 10.87
N ILE A 271 -6.39 -20.41 11.81
CA ILE A 271 -7.61 -20.41 12.62
C ILE A 271 -8.79 -20.19 11.64
N PRO A 272 -9.74 -21.15 11.55
CA PRO A 272 -10.83 -21.12 10.57
C PRO A 272 -11.77 -19.93 10.75
#